data_AF-A0A496W6E2-F1
#
_entry.id   AF-A0A496W6E2-F1
#
_cell.length_a   1.000
_cell.length_b   1.000
_cell.length_c   1.000
_cell.angle_alpha   90.00
_cell.angle_beta   90.00
_cell.angle_gamma   90.00
#
_symmetry.space_group_name_H-M   'P 1'
#
loop_
_entity.id
_entity.type
_entity.pdbx_description
1 polymer ?
#
loop_
_entity_poly.entity_id
_entity_poly.type
_entity_poly.pdbx_seq_one_letter_code
_entity_poly.pdbx_strand_id
1 'polypeptide(L)'
;PYGASIRYTIEAKRPLNQRVTQLDIRDKAGKWLPLELAQMYKVGTIAFLTNGLDGYSTFAQVVEDGRGIDTYFDYAESFVNYVKEVGTLTVPEETGVTYIK
;
A
#
# COMPACT_ATOMS: atom_id res chain seq x y z
N PRO A 1 -0.20 8.34 -0.01
CA PRO A 1 0.20 7.13 -0.77
C PRO A 1 -1.02 6.58 -1.53
N TYR A 2 -0.85 5.64 -2.45
CA TYR A 2 -1.98 4.85 -2.98
C TYR A 2 -1.62 3.37 -2.88
N GLY A 3 -2.62 2.51 -2.78
CA GLY A 3 -2.39 1.08 -2.62
C GLY A 3 -3.58 0.25 -3.05
N ALA A 4 -3.34 -1.04 -3.26
CA ALA A 4 -4.37 -2.04 -3.53
C ALA A 4 -4.68 -2.81 -2.22
N SER A 5 -5.95 -3.19 -2.04
CA SER A 5 -6.42 -3.91 -0.83
C SER A 5 -6.17 -3.19 0.49
N ILE A 6 -5.97 -1.87 0.43
CA ILE A 6 -5.89 -0.96 1.58
C ILE A 6 -6.72 0.28 1.25
N ARG A 7 -7.48 0.78 2.22
CA ARG A 7 -8.13 2.08 2.11
C ARG A 7 -8.00 2.86 3.41
N TYR A 8 -7.95 4.18 3.31
CA TYR A 8 -7.86 5.02 4.50
C TYR A 8 -8.37 6.44 4.30
N THR A 9 -8.69 7.08 5.43
CA THR A 9 -9.10 8.48 5.51
C THR A 9 -7.96 9.34 6.03
N ILE A 10 -7.67 10.43 5.33
CA ILE A 10 -6.73 11.48 5.72
C ILE A 10 -7.47 12.73 6.15
N GLU A 11 -7.28 13.16 7.39
CA GLU A 11 -7.75 14.45 7.90
C GLU A 11 -6.57 15.44 8.00
N ALA A 12 -6.49 16.37 7.05
CA ALA A 12 -5.30 17.20 6.84
C ALA A 12 -4.99 18.18 7.99
N LYS A 13 -6.04 18.66 8.67
CA LYS A 13 -5.94 19.60 9.81
C LYS A 13 -5.50 18.96 11.11
N ARG A 14 -5.47 17.62 11.20
CA ARG A 14 -4.98 16.94 12.40
C ARG A 14 -3.47 17.15 12.56
N PRO A 15 -2.96 17.08 13.82
CA PRO A 15 -1.53 17.15 14.08
C PRO A 15 -0.72 16.17 13.23
N LEU A 16 0.55 16.51 13.00
CA LEU A 16 1.50 15.58 12.36
C LEU A 16 1.47 14.23 13.08
N ASN A 17 1.59 13.13 12.31
CA ASN A 17 1.49 11.74 12.76
C ASN A 17 0.10 11.30 13.27
N GLN A 18 -0.94 12.13 13.13
CA GLN A 18 -2.32 11.79 13.52
C GLN A 18 -3.33 11.96 12.39
N ARG A 19 -2.85 12.08 11.14
CA ARG A 19 -3.70 12.41 9.99
C ARG A 19 -4.46 11.23 9.40
N VAL A 20 -4.02 9.99 9.64
CA VAL A 20 -4.75 8.78 9.24
C VAL A 20 -5.77 8.46 10.32
N THR A 21 -7.07 8.52 10.01
CA THR A 21 -8.14 8.35 11.03
C THR A 21 -9.02 7.13 10.84
N GLN A 22 -9.01 6.52 9.66
CA GLN A 22 -9.63 5.24 9.37
C GLN A 22 -8.69 4.48 8.45
N LEU A 23 -8.44 3.20 8.72
CA LEU A 23 -7.61 2.35 7.87
C LEU A 23 -8.20 0.95 7.88
N ASP A 24 -8.62 0.51 6.70
CA ASP A 24 -9.14 -0.84 6.47
C ASP A 24 -8.25 -1.59 5.49
N ILE A 25 -8.13 -2.90 5.69
CA ILE A 25 -7.48 -3.85 4.80
C ILE A 25 -8.53 -4.76 4.19
N ARG A 26 -8.41 -5.06 2.90
CA ARG A 26 -9.26 -6.03 2.21
C ARG A 26 -8.71 -7.43 2.41
N ASP A 27 -9.50 -8.32 2.99
CA ASP A 27 -9.14 -9.71 3.19
C ASP A 27 -9.23 -10.53 1.88
N LYS A 28 -8.83 -11.80 1.94
CA LYS A 28 -8.86 -12.73 0.79
C LYS A 28 -10.29 -13.05 0.32
N ALA A 29 -11.29 -12.90 1.18
CA ALA A 29 -12.70 -13.06 0.82
C ALA A 29 -13.27 -11.76 0.18
N GLY A 30 -12.45 -10.72 0.06
CA GLY A 30 -12.83 -9.44 -0.52
C GLY A 30 -13.53 -8.50 0.45
N LYS A 31 -13.59 -8.83 1.75
CA LYS A 31 -14.22 -8.02 2.79
C LYS A 31 -13.24 -6.98 3.33
N TRP A 32 -13.73 -5.75 3.51
CA TRP A 32 -12.99 -4.69 4.19
C TRP A 32 -13.13 -4.85 5.71
N LEU A 33 -12.00 -4.90 6.39
CA LEU A 33 -11.89 -5.03 7.84
C LEU A 33 -10.97 -3.93 8.38
N PRO A 34 -11.21 -3.41 9.59
CA PRO A 34 -10.27 -2.51 10.24
C PRO A 34 -8.88 -3.12 10.33
N LEU A 35 -7.84 -2.30 10.25
CA LEU A 35 -6.47 -2.73 10.51
C LEU A 35 -6.35 -3.26 11.94
N GLU A 36 -5.80 -4.47 12.07
CA GLU A 36 -5.47 -5.06 13.36
C GLU A 36 -4.00 -4.79 13.68
N LEU A 37 -3.72 -3.94 14.67
CA LEU A 37 -2.36 -3.47 14.96
C LEU A 37 -1.38 -4.58 15.36
N ALA A 38 -1.89 -5.66 15.97
CA ALA A 38 -1.08 -6.81 16.37
C ALA A 38 -0.89 -7.85 15.25
N GLN A 39 -1.54 -7.68 14.10
CA GLN A 39 -1.45 -8.62 12.99
C GLN A 39 -0.26 -8.30 12.08
N MET A 40 0.43 -9.35 11.63
CA MET A 40 1.47 -9.22 10.60
C MET A 40 0.84 -9.25 9.21
N TYR A 41 1.15 -8.23 8.41
CA TYR A 41 0.74 -8.13 7.01
C TYR A 41 1.93 -8.29 6.08
N LYS A 42 1.74 -9.00 4.97
CA LYS A 42 2.68 -8.98 3.85
C LYS A 42 2.32 -7.81 2.96
N VAL A 43 3.29 -6.93 2.72
CA VAL A 43 3.12 -5.71 1.93
C VAL A 43 4.06 -5.78 0.73
N GLY A 44 3.52 -5.58 -0.48
CA GLY A 44 4.30 -5.41 -1.69
C GLY A 44 4.51 -3.92 -1.97
N THR A 45 5.73 -3.53 -2.29
CA THR A 45 6.09 -2.16 -2.72
C THR A 45 7.31 -2.21 -3.63
N ILE A 46 7.64 -1.11 -4.30
CA ILE A 46 8.82 -1.01 -5.17
C ILE A 46 10.12 -0.87 -4.35
N ALA A 47 11.23 -1.37 -4.89
CA ALA A 47 12.54 -1.34 -4.21
C ALA A 47 13.01 0.07 -3.82
N PHE A 48 12.62 1.09 -4.59
CA PHE A 48 12.90 2.50 -4.28
C PHE A 48 12.40 2.88 -2.87
N LEU A 49 11.18 2.46 -2.51
CA LEU A 49 10.59 2.76 -1.20
C LEU A 49 11.15 1.86 -0.10
N THR A 50 11.55 0.62 -0.41
CA THR A 50 12.21 -0.26 0.57
C THR A 50 13.59 0.23 0.96
N ASN A 51 14.23 1.07 0.14
CA ASN A 51 15.47 1.76 0.47
C ASN A 51 15.26 3.04 1.32
N GLY A 52 14.03 3.29 1.78
CA GLY A 52 13.70 4.41 2.67
C GLY A 52 13.55 5.77 1.99
N LEU A 53 13.57 5.80 0.66
CA LEU A 53 13.42 7.02 -0.14
C LEU A 53 11.99 7.57 -0.05
N ASP A 54 11.79 8.82 -0.43
CA ASP A 54 10.53 9.58 -0.25
C ASP A 54 9.97 9.60 1.20
N GLY A 55 10.85 9.42 2.18
CA GLY A 55 10.50 9.43 3.60
C GLY A 55 9.89 8.13 4.13
N TYR A 56 9.96 7.03 3.37
CA TYR A 56 9.46 5.72 3.79
C TYR A 56 10.46 4.94 4.65
N SER A 57 11.04 5.60 5.67
CA SER A 57 12.07 5.01 6.54
C SER A 57 11.64 3.74 7.26
N THR A 58 10.35 3.57 7.56
CA THR A 58 9.81 2.35 8.15
C THR A 58 10.04 1.12 7.26
N PHE A 59 9.98 1.27 5.93
CA PHE A 59 10.27 0.12 5.05
C PHE A 59 11.76 -0.24 5.04
N ALA A 60 12.67 0.74 5.09
CA ALA A 60 14.11 0.47 5.21
C ALA A 60 14.42 -0.34 6.48
N GLN A 61 13.84 0.06 7.63
CA GLN A 61 14.01 -0.68 8.89
C GLN A 61 13.52 -2.14 8.77
N VAL A 62 12.38 -2.38 8.11
CA VAL A 62 11.87 -3.74 7.89
C VAL A 62 12.84 -4.61 7.08
N VAL A 63 13.52 -4.02 6.09
CA VAL A 63 14.54 -4.72 5.29
C VAL A 63 15.81 -4.97 6.11
N GLU A 64 16.29 -3.97 6.86
CA GLU A 64 17.46 -4.08 7.75
C GLU A 64 17.26 -5.16 8.82
N ASP A 65 16.03 -5.31 9.32
CA ASP A 65 15.63 -6.37 10.25
C ASP A 65 15.59 -7.78 9.61
N GLY A 66 15.90 -7.91 8.31
CA GLY A 66 15.91 -9.17 7.58
C GLY A 66 14.52 -9.72 7.23
N ARG A 67 13.47 -8.89 7.32
CA ARG A 67 12.08 -9.28 7.03
C ARG A 67 11.63 -8.94 5.60
N GLY A 68 12.47 -8.22 4.85
CA GLY A 68 12.25 -7.90 3.44
C GLY A 68 12.84 -8.93 2.48
N ILE A 69 12.18 -9.14 1.35
CA ILE A 69 12.67 -9.98 0.24
C ILE A 69 12.50 -9.19 -1.05
N ASP A 70 13.58 -9.05 -1.82
CA ASP A 70 13.51 -8.57 -3.21
C ASP A 70 12.97 -9.71 -4.07
N THR A 71 11.87 -9.46 -4.78
CA THR A 71 11.25 -10.45 -5.68
C THR A 71 11.97 -10.52 -7.02
N TYR A 72 12.83 -9.56 -7.32
CA TYR A 72 13.46 -9.33 -8.63
C TYR A 72 12.46 -9.11 -9.76
N PHE A 73 11.19 -8.86 -9.45
CA PHE A 73 10.18 -8.54 -10.43
C PHE A 73 10.28 -7.07 -10.81
N ASP A 74 10.50 -6.81 -12.09
CA ASP A 74 10.43 -5.46 -12.63
C ASP A 74 8.99 -4.93 -12.56
N TYR A 75 8.82 -3.68 -12.13
CA TYR A 75 7.50 -3.09 -11.93
C TYR A 75 6.77 -2.85 -13.27
N ALA A 76 7.51 -2.53 -14.35
CA ALA A 76 6.92 -2.30 -15.65
C ALA A 76 6.50 -3.63 -16.27
N GLU A 77 7.32 -4.67 -16.15
CA GLU A 77 6.95 -6.03 -16.55
C GLU A 77 5.74 -6.53 -15.76
N SER A 78 5.68 -6.29 -14.46
CA SER A 78 4.53 -6.65 -13.62
C SER A 78 3.24 -5.99 -14.11
N PHE A 79 3.29 -4.71 -14.51
CA PHE A 79 2.16 -4.02 -15.09
C PHE A 79 1.78 -4.58 -16.48
N VAL A 80 2.77 -4.85 -17.35
CA VAL A 80 2.52 -5.46 -18.67
C VAL A 80 1.85 -6.83 -18.52
N ASN A 81 2.31 -7.65 -17.59
CA ASN A 81 1.72 -8.96 -17.33
C ASN A 81 0.27 -8.85 -16.84
N TYR A 82 -0.01 -7.90 -15.94
CA TYR A 82 -1.38 -7.60 -15.52
C TYR A 82 -2.27 -7.16 -16.69
N VAL A 83 -1.79 -6.27 -17.57
CA VAL A 83 -2.54 -5.84 -18.77
C VAL A 83 -2.83 -7.01 -19.70
N LYS A 84 -1.86 -7.90 -19.92
CA LYS A 84 -2.06 -9.10 -20.75
C LYS A 84 -3.12 -10.04 -20.16
N GLU A 85 -3.17 -10.17 -18.84
CA GLU A 85 -4.14 -11.01 -18.14
C GLU A 85 -5.56 -10.41 -18.17
N VAL A 86 -5.68 -9.10 -17.93
CA VAL A 86 -6.98 -8.41 -17.83
C VAL A 86 -7.55 -8.02 -19.19
N GLY A 87 -6.69 -7.74 -20.18
CA GLY A 87 -7.07 -7.22 -21.48
C GLY A 87 -7.36 -5.71 -21.43
N THR A 88 -8.64 -5.34 -21.45
CA THR A 88 -9.05 -3.92 -21.46
C THR A 88 -9.07 -3.37 -20.04
N LEU A 89 -8.22 -2.38 -19.77
CA LEU A 89 -8.21 -1.67 -18.49
C LEU A 89 -9.37 -0.67 -18.40
N THR A 90 -10.00 -0.61 -17.24
CA THR A 90 -10.95 0.44 -16.85
C THR A 90 -10.37 1.30 -15.74
N VAL A 91 -10.85 2.54 -15.64
CA VAL A 91 -10.47 3.42 -14.53
C VAL A 91 -11.12 2.89 -13.23
N PRO A 92 -10.37 2.74 -12.14
CA PRO A 92 -10.94 2.36 -10.85
C PRO A 92 -12.01 3.36 -10.38
N GLU A 93 -13.14 2.86 -9.87
CA GLU A 93 -14.20 3.70 -9.30
C GLU A 93 -13.76 4.42 -8.02
N GLU A 94 -12.82 3.83 -7.28
CA GLU A 94 -12.25 4.36 -6.06
C GLU A 94 -10.72 4.26 -6.06
N THR A 95 -10.07 5.21 -5.38
CA THR A 95 -8.59 5.25 -5.23
C THR A 95 -8.11 4.61 -3.93
N GLY A 96 -9.03 4.25 -3.03
CA GLY A 96 -8.72 3.80 -1.67
C GLY A 96 -8.31 4.93 -0.71
N VAL A 97 -8.33 6.20 -1.13
CA VAL A 97 -7.96 7.33 -0.26
C VAL A 97 -9.08 8.36 -0.21
N THR A 98 -9.60 8.58 0.99
CA THR A 98 -10.53 9.67 1.29
C THR A 98 -9.77 10.83 1.92
N TYR A 99 -9.83 12.02 1.32
CA TYR A 99 -9.10 13.20 1.80
C TYR A 99 -10.06 14.28 2.32
N ILE A 100 -9.95 14.60 3.61
CA ILE A 100 -10.72 15.62 4.31
C ILE A 100 -9.80 16.82 4.57
N LYS A 101 -10.24 18.00 4.11
CA LYS A 101 -9.49 19.26 4.17
C LYS A 101 -9.62 20.00 5.50
#